data_AF-A0A1J3HU92-F1
#
_entry.id   AF-A0A1J3HU92-F1
#
_cell.length_a   1.000
_cell.length_b   1.000
_cell.length_c   1.000
_cell.angle_alpha   90.00
_cell.angle_beta   90.00
_cell.angle_gamma   90.00
#
_symmetry.space_group_name_H-M   'P 1'
#
loop_
_entity.id
_entity.type
_entity.pdbx_description
1 polymer ?
#
loop_
_entity_poly.entity_id
_entity_poly.type
_entity_poly.pdbx_seq_one_letter_code
_entity_poly.pdbx_strand_id
1 'polypeptide(L)'
;LSPLFCIASHRSQQQRRHTEMARIIITLSTPLFVLLFSLLSHQTMSQPEHMFTFCNPSNNFTQTSPYETNRDNLLSSLRNSSSLGTYSNDTIGLSPDTVYGMFLCRGDINATSCS
;
A
#
# COMPACT_ATOMS: atom_id res chain seq x y z
N LEU A 1 -15.74 62.57 31.20
CA LEU A 1 -15.30 61.36 30.49
C LEU A 1 -16.45 60.87 29.61
N SER A 2 -16.26 60.87 28.29
CA SER A 2 -17.36 60.67 27.32
C SER A 2 -17.76 59.19 27.22
N PRO A 3 -19.06 58.86 27.05
CA PRO A 3 -19.55 57.48 26.94
C PRO A 3 -18.90 56.67 25.80
N LEU A 4 -18.42 57.36 24.76
CA LEU A 4 -17.66 56.78 23.64
C LEU A 4 -16.35 56.09 24.09
N PHE A 5 -15.66 56.61 25.12
CA PHE A 5 -14.42 56.00 25.63
C PHE A 5 -14.67 54.65 26.34
N CYS A 6 -15.77 54.53 27.09
CA CYS A 6 -16.16 53.27 27.74
C CYS A 6 -16.54 52.20 26.71
N ILE A 7 -17.29 52.57 25.66
CA ILE A 7 -17.71 51.65 24.60
C ILE A 7 -16.50 51.13 23.81
N ALA A 8 -15.55 52.00 23.47
CA ALA A 8 -14.31 51.61 22.79
C ALA A 8 -13.44 50.67 23.66
N SER A 9 -13.33 50.96 24.97
CA SER A 9 -12.60 50.10 25.92
C SER A 9 -13.24 48.73 26.06
N HIS A 10 -14.58 48.66 26.21
CA HIS A 10 -15.31 47.41 26.29
C HIS A 10 -15.19 46.58 25.00
N ARG A 11 -15.28 47.22 23.83
CA ARG A 11 -15.09 46.56 22.53
C ARG A 11 -13.66 46.02 22.36
N SER A 12 -12.64 46.75 22.84
CA SER A 12 -11.24 46.29 22.83
C SER A 12 -10.97 45.10 23.76
N GLN A 13 -11.62 45.05 24.93
CA GLN A 13 -11.54 43.95 25.89
C GLN A 13 -12.30 42.72 25.40
N GLN A 14 -13.44 42.92 24.75
CA GLN A 14 -14.20 41.85 24.10
C GLN A 14 -13.36 41.24 22.95
N GLN A 15 -12.80 42.06 22.06
CA GLN A 15 -11.96 41.59 20.96
C GLN A 15 -10.72 40.83 21.45
N ARG A 16 -10.05 41.32 22.51
CA ARG A 16 -8.93 40.59 23.14
C ARG A 16 -9.36 39.23 23.67
N ARG A 17 -10.50 39.15 24.37
CA ARG A 17 -11.05 37.86 24.85
C ARG A 17 -11.38 36.91 23.69
N HIS A 18 -11.98 37.40 22.60
CA HIS A 18 -12.25 36.56 21.42
C HIS A 18 -10.96 36.08 20.73
N THR A 19 -9.94 36.93 20.59
CA THR A 19 -8.64 36.55 20.02
C THR A 19 -7.89 35.54 20.90
N GLU A 20 -7.92 35.70 22.22
CA GLU A 20 -7.31 34.76 23.16
C GLU A 20 -8.06 33.41 23.18
N MET A 21 -9.39 33.41 23.11
CA MET A 21 -10.17 32.17 22.99
C MET A 21 -9.90 31.46 21.65
N ALA A 22 -9.82 32.21 20.55
CA ALA A 22 -9.45 31.65 19.24
C ALA A 22 -8.03 31.06 19.25
N ARG A 23 -7.07 31.73 19.93
CA ARG A 23 -5.72 31.22 20.12
C ARG A 23 -5.70 29.92 20.90
N ILE A 24 -6.42 29.84 22.01
CA ILE A 24 -6.53 28.61 22.82
C ILE A 24 -7.11 27.46 21.98
N ILE A 25 -8.18 27.70 21.22
CA ILE A 25 -8.81 26.71 20.34
C ILE A 25 -7.82 26.22 19.26
N ILE A 26 -7.07 27.12 18.62
CA ILE A 26 -6.08 26.76 17.61
C ILE A 26 -4.93 25.96 18.23
N THR A 27 -4.42 26.36 19.41
CA THR A 27 -3.33 25.64 20.09
C THR A 27 -3.73 24.24 20.54
N LEU A 28 -5.00 24.01 20.87
CA LEU A 28 -5.50 22.69 21.28
C LEU A 28 -5.87 21.80 20.09
N SER A 29 -6.37 22.37 18.99
CA SER A 29 -6.80 21.62 17.79
C SER A 29 -5.66 21.22 16.86
N THR A 30 -4.60 22.03 16.79
CA THR A 30 -3.42 21.75 15.94
C THR A 30 -2.69 20.43 16.26
N PRO A 31 -2.34 20.08 17.52
CA PRO A 31 -1.67 18.81 17.81
C PRO A 31 -2.58 17.61 17.50
N LEU A 32 -3.89 17.73 17.75
CA LEU A 32 -4.87 16.68 17.45
C LEU A 32 -4.96 16.44 15.94
N PHE A 33 -5.01 17.51 15.14
CA PHE A 33 -5.02 17.43 13.68
C PHE A 33 -3.73 16.80 13.14
N VAL A 34 -2.56 17.22 13.65
CA VAL A 34 -1.27 16.63 13.26
C VAL A 34 -1.20 15.14 13.62
N LEU A 35 -1.68 14.74 14.81
CA LEU A 35 -1.77 13.33 15.21
C LEU A 35 -2.68 12.52 14.28
N LEU A 36 -3.86 13.05 13.93
CA LEU A 36 -4.77 12.42 12.96
C LEU A 36 -4.10 12.24 11.60
N PHE A 37 -3.50 13.29 11.02
CA PHE A 37 -2.79 13.17 9.74
C PHE A 37 -1.63 12.17 9.79
N SER A 38 -0.91 12.12 10.91
CA SER A 38 0.19 11.15 11.13
C SER A 38 -0.31 9.70 11.16
N LEU A 39 -1.47 9.46 11.80
CA LEU A 39 -2.14 8.16 11.82
C LEU A 39 -2.66 7.76 10.43
N LEU A 40 -3.21 8.69 9.65
CA LEU A 40 -3.65 8.42 8.27
C LEU A 40 -2.47 8.20 7.30
N SER A 41 -1.30 8.79 7.58
CA SER A 41 -0.11 8.65 6.75
C SER A 41 0.65 7.34 6.97
N HIS A 42 0.33 6.57 8.01
CA HIS A 42 0.87 5.22 8.19
C HIS A 42 0.33 4.32 7.08
N GLN A 43 1.13 4.14 6.04
CA GLN A 43 0.93 3.10 5.05
C GLN A 43 1.02 1.77 5.81
N THR A 44 -0.11 1.10 6.04
CA THR A 44 -0.06 -0.30 6.46
C THR A 44 0.55 -1.06 5.31
N MET A 45 1.81 -1.49 5.44
CA MET A 45 2.37 -2.51 4.57
C MET A 45 1.64 -3.81 4.85
N SER A 46 0.43 -3.96 4.31
CA SER A 46 -0.22 -5.25 4.27
C SER A 46 0.59 -6.12 3.30
N GLN A 47 1.11 -7.24 3.79
CA GLN A 47 1.60 -8.28 2.92
C GLN A 47 0.49 -8.65 1.92
N PRO A 48 0.80 -8.96 0.64
CA PRO A 48 -0.22 -9.30 -0.33
C PRO A 48 -1.12 -10.41 0.23
N GLU A 49 -2.40 -10.11 0.44
CA GLU A 49 -3.36 -11.13 0.81
C GLU A 49 -3.60 -12.02 -0.41
N HIS A 50 -3.30 -13.31 -0.26
CA HIS A 50 -3.54 -14.27 -1.31
C HIS A 50 -5.04 -14.35 -1.62
N MET A 51 -5.45 -13.90 -2.81
CA MET A 51 -6.87 -13.79 -3.17
C MET A 51 -7.50 -15.15 -3.48
N PHE A 52 -6.87 -15.97 -4.32
CA PHE A 52 -7.47 -17.22 -4.80
C PHE A 52 -6.41 -18.15 -5.43
N THR A 53 -6.55 -19.47 -5.22
CA THR A 53 -5.79 -20.51 -5.93
C THR A 53 -6.76 -21.40 -6.70
N PHE A 54 -6.42 -21.72 -7.95
CA PHE A 54 -7.10 -22.75 -8.72
C PHE A 54 -6.14 -23.90 -9.03
N CYS A 55 -6.51 -25.12 -8.60
CA CYS A 55 -5.79 -26.35 -8.93
C CYS A 55 -6.77 -27.33 -9.60
N ASN A 56 -6.35 -27.98 -10.68
CA ASN A 56 -7.15 -29.05 -11.29
C ASN A 56 -6.93 -30.35 -10.51
N PRO A 57 -7.93 -30.86 -9.76
CA PRO A 57 -7.75 -32.05 -8.91
C PRO A 57 -7.57 -33.34 -9.72
N SER A 58 -7.97 -33.35 -11.00
CA SER A 58 -7.86 -34.51 -11.88
C SER A 58 -6.50 -34.62 -12.57
N ASN A 59 -5.65 -33.60 -12.47
CA ASN A 59 -4.37 -33.53 -13.17
C ASN A 59 -3.20 -33.46 -12.19
N ASN A 60 -2.96 -34.55 -11.48
CA ASN A 60 -1.82 -34.69 -10.57
C ASN A 60 -0.63 -35.30 -11.30
N PHE A 61 0.57 -34.78 -11.03
CA PHE A 61 1.82 -35.36 -11.49
C PHE A 61 2.42 -36.25 -10.39
N THR A 62 3.26 -37.20 -10.79
CA THR A 62 3.99 -38.04 -9.83
C THR A 62 5.17 -37.27 -9.25
N GLN A 63 5.38 -37.36 -7.92
CA GLN A 63 6.60 -36.86 -7.29
C GLN A 63 7.83 -37.47 -7.98
N THR A 64 8.90 -36.68 -8.04
CA THR A 64 10.18 -36.95 -8.71
C THR A 64 10.13 -37.15 -10.22
N SER A 65 9.01 -36.77 -10.87
CA SER A 65 8.90 -36.79 -12.33
C SER A 65 9.72 -35.67 -13.00
N PRO A 66 10.07 -35.80 -14.29
CA PRO A 66 10.67 -34.70 -15.06
C PRO A 66 9.76 -33.47 -15.07
N TYR A 67 8.43 -33.64 -15.08
CA TYR A 67 7.46 -32.55 -14.94
C TYR A 67 7.68 -31.73 -13.66
N GLU A 68 7.94 -32.37 -12.52
CA GLU A 68 8.24 -31.67 -11.26
C GLU A 68 9.47 -30.78 -11.39
N THR A 69 10.55 -31.35 -11.94
CA THR A 69 11.81 -30.61 -12.16
C THR A 69 11.60 -29.44 -13.13
N ASN A 70 10.86 -29.66 -14.22
CA ASN A 70 10.55 -28.61 -15.19
C ASN A 70 9.69 -27.50 -14.60
N ARG A 71 8.70 -27.84 -13.75
CA ARG A 71 7.87 -26.87 -13.02
C ARG A 71 8.71 -26.02 -12.06
N ASP A 72 9.62 -26.64 -11.31
CA ASP A 72 10.46 -25.93 -10.35
C ASP A 72 11.44 -24.98 -11.05
N ASN A 73 12.03 -25.43 -12.16
CA ASN A 73 12.84 -24.59 -13.03
C ASN A 73 12.04 -23.41 -13.60
N LEU A 74 10.80 -23.66 -14.03
CA LEU A 74 9.92 -22.63 -14.59
C LEU A 74 9.59 -21.57 -13.53
N LEU A 75 9.25 -21.99 -12.32
CA LEU A 75 8.95 -21.06 -11.22
C LEU A 75 10.18 -20.22 -10.85
N SER A 76 11.37 -20.82 -10.84
CA SER A 76 12.64 -20.12 -10.63
C SER A 76 12.90 -19.08 -11.73
N SER A 77 12.70 -19.46 -13.00
CA SER A 77 12.86 -18.56 -14.16
C SER A 77 11.91 -17.37 -14.11
N LEU A 78 10.63 -17.62 -13.82
CA LEU A 78 9.61 -16.57 -13.68
C LEU A 78 9.91 -15.63 -12.50
N ARG A 79 10.37 -16.17 -11.36
CA ARG A 79 10.80 -15.35 -10.21
C ARG A 79 12.02 -14.49 -10.54
N ASN A 80 12.97 -14.99 -11.32
CA ASN A 80 14.12 -14.18 -11.71
C ASN A 80 13.70 -13.05 -12.67
N SER A 81 12.80 -13.34 -13.60
CA SER A 81 12.31 -12.34 -14.56
C SER A 81 11.40 -11.26 -13.95
N SER A 82 10.76 -11.49 -12.81
CA SER A 82 9.98 -10.46 -12.10
C SER A 82 10.83 -9.31 -11.57
N SER A 83 12.14 -9.50 -11.40
CA SER A 83 13.09 -8.42 -11.11
C SER A 83 13.35 -7.48 -12.30
N LEU A 84 12.98 -7.89 -13.52
CA LEU A 84 13.27 -7.17 -14.77
C LEU A 84 12.02 -6.53 -15.40
N GLY A 85 10.83 -7.00 -15.05
CA GLY A 85 9.59 -6.53 -15.65
C GLY A 85 8.35 -6.96 -14.88
N THR A 86 7.20 -6.44 -15.29
CA THR A 86 5.90 -6.70 -14.64
C THR A 86 5.13 -7.86 -15.25
N TYR A 87 5.63 -8.44 -16.35
CA TYR A 87 5.05 -9.59 -17.03
C TYR A 87 6.16 -10.40 -17.70
N SER A 88 6.06 -11.72 -17.62
CA SER A 88 6.82 -12.63 -18.47
C SER A 88 6.08 -13.96 -18.59
N ASN A 89 6.38 -14.70 -19.65
CA ASN A 89 6.02 -16.10 -19.79
C ASN A 89 7.28 -16.93 -20.04
N ASP A 90 7.19 -18.23 -19.76
CA ASP A 90 8.26 -19.17 -20.04
C ASP A 90 7.69 -20.57 -20.31
N THR A 91 8.48 -21.40 -20.97
CA THR A 91 8.13 -22.78 -21.31
C THR A 91 9.36 -23.66 -21.15
N ILE A 92 9.28 -24.66 -20.27
CA ILE A 92 10.40 -25.52 -19.94
C ILE A 92 10.02 -26.99 -20.12
N GLY A 93 10.95 -27.77 -20.67
CA GLY A 93 10.79 -29.21 -20.87
C GLY A 93 10.30 -29.57 -22.27
N LEU A 94 10.35 -30.87 -22.55
CA LEU A 94 9.90 -31.48 -23.80
C LEU A 94 8.73 -32.42 -23.51
N SER A 95 7.89 -32.66 -24.51
CA SER A 95 6.74 -33.58 -24.40
C SER A 95 7.19 -34.96 -23.90
N PRO A 96 6.50 -35.56 -22.91
CA PRO A 96 5.22 -35.14 -22.33
C PRO A 96 5.32 -34.18 -21.12
N ASP A 97 6.53 -33.84 -20.68
CA ASP A 97 6.79 -33.12 -19.43
C ASP A 97 6.94 -31.60 -19.60
N THR A 98 6.48 -31.04 -20.72
CA THR A 98 6.53 -29.58 -20.96
C THR A 98 5.62 -28.84 -19.99
N VAL A 99 6.14 -27.78 -19.38
CA VAL A 99 5.41 -26.90 -18.45
C VAL A 99 5.39 -25.49 -19.01
N TYR A 100 4.20 -24.89 -19.02
CA TYR A 100 3.95 -23.52 -19.44
C TYR A 100 3.58 -22.67 -18.23
N GLY A 101 4.05 -21.43 -18.17
CA GLY A 101 3.66 -20.52 -17.09
C GLY A 101 3.95 -19.07 -17.42
N MET A 102 3.35 -18.20 -16.61
CA MET A 102 3.51 -16.76 -16.70
C MET A 102 3.25 -16.11 -15.35
N PHE A 103 3.77 -14.90 -15.16
CA PHE A 103 3.37 -14.03 -14.05
C PHE A 103 2.88 -12.68 -14.59
N LEU A 104 2.07 -12.00 -13.78
CA LEU A 104 1.65 -10.63 -13.99
C LEU A 104 1.63 -9.90 -12.66
N CYS A 105 2.42 -8.84 -12.55
CA CYS A 105 2.42 -7.94 -11.41
C CYS A 105 1.42 -6.81 -11.59
N ARG A 106 1.03 -6.20 -10.46
CA ARG A 106 0.15 -5.04 -10.44
C ARG A 106 0.84 -3.85 -11.13
N GLY A 107 0.10 -3.06 -11.90
CA GLY A 107 0.69 -1.98 -12.72
C GLY A 107 1.21 -0.76 -11.93
N ASP A 108 0.86 -0.65 -10.65
CA ASP A 108 1.22 0.43 -9.73
C ASP A 108 2.43 0.10 -8.83
N ILE A 109 3.01 -1.10 -8.95
CA ILE A 109 4.19 -1.52 -8.17
C ILE A 109 5.45 -1.56 -9.03
N ASN A 110 6.60 -1.33 -8.42
CA ASN A 110 7.90 -1.44 -9.09
C ASN A 110 8.39 -2.90 -9.14
N ALA A 111 9.45 -3.16 -9.92
CA ALA A 111 10.02 -4.50 -10.06
C ALA A 111 10.49 -5.09 -8.72
N THR A 112 10.99 -4.27 -7.80
CA THR A 112 11.42 -4.72 -6.47
C THR A 112 10.27 -5.26 -5.61
N SER A 113 9.08 -4.66 -5.70
CA SER A 113 7.88 -5.18 -5.01
C SER A 113 7.25 -6.37 -5.74
N CYS A 114 7.58 -6.57 -7.01
CA CYS A 114 7.10 -7.67 -7.86
C CYS A 114 7.93 -8.96 -7.68
N SER A 115 9.20 -8.85 -7.25
CA SER A 115 10.17 -9.93 -7.06
C SER A 115 10.21 -10.53 -5.66
#